data_AF-A0A7X7F370-F1
#
_entry.id   AF-A0A7X7F370-F1
#
_cell.length_a   1.000
_cell.length_b   1.000
_cell.length_c   1.000
_cell.angle_alpha   90.00
_cell.angle_beta   90.00
_cell.angle_gamma   90.00
#
_symmetry.space_group_name_H-M   'P 1'
#
loop_
_entity.id
_entity.type
_entity.pdbx_description
1 polymer ?
#
loop_
_entity_poly.entity_id
_entity_poly.type
_entity_poly.pdbx_seq_one_letter_code
_entity_poly.pdbx_strand_id
1 'polypeptide(L)'
;MATLSESLVSSSARRLSVRKRPDLSARKQVYLGRTYWVVKEPIGLNYFRFQEEEYAILQHIDGRTSLDELKEWFEAEFPPQKITLEELQQFVGMLHRSGLVIADVPGQGTQLHQRKSERRRREMLGAASNILCIRFKGFDPERLLNWLYPKVRWLFAPAVFVLSLLFVASAMTLVLVEFNTFRAALPSFYTFFSWHNAIWLSVTLGLTKVVHEFGHGLTCKHFGGECHEMGVMVLVLTPCLYC
;
A
#
# COMPACT_ATOMS: atom_id res chain seq x y z
N MET A 1 -28.97 -11.86 -29.88
CA MET A 1 -29.87 -12.95 -29.43
C MET A 1 -29.02 -14.19 -29.37
N ALA A 2 -28.82 -14.76 -28.18
CA ALA A 2 -28.05 -16.00 -28.01
C ALA A 2 -28.78 -17.14 -28.72
N THR A 3 -28.09 -17.89 -29.58
CA THR A 3 -28.67 -19.03 -30.30
C THR A 3 -28.74 -20.25 -29.39
N LEU A 4 -29.75 -21.11 -29.57
CA LEU A 4 -29.94 -22.34 -28.75
C LEU A 4 -28.69 -23.25 -28.70
N SER A 5 -27.82 -23.17 -29.71
CA SER A 5 -26.51 -23.83 -29.76
C SER A 5 -25.50 -23.33 -28.72
N GLU A 6 -25.53 -22.03 -28.35
CA GLU A 6 -24.65 -21.47 -27.31
C GLU A 6 -25.07 -21.91 -25.90
N SER A 7 -26.34 -22.30 -25.71
CA SER A 7 -26.86 -22.74 -24.41
C SER A 7 -26.52 -24.20 -24.07
N LEU A 8 -26.05 -24.99 -25.05
CA LEU A 8 -25.68 -26.40 -24.89
C LEU A 8 -24.18 -26.60 -24.58
N VAL A 9 -23.38 -25.53 -24.65
CA VAL A 9 -21.95 -25.56 -24.31
C VAL A 9 -21.82 -25.44 -22.79
N SER A 10 -21.01 -26.32 -22.19
CA SER A 10 -20.66 -26.28 -20.76
C SER A 10 -20.32 -24.85 -20.35
N SER A 11 -20.77 -24.42 -19.17
CA SER A 11 -20.52 -23.05 -18.69
C SER A 11 -19.02 -22.69 -18.65
N SER A 12 -18.14 -23.69 -18.57
CA SER A 12 -16.68 -23.57 -18.58
C SER A 12 -16.08 -23.30 -19.96
N ALA A 13 -16.72 -23.81 -21.02
CA ALA A 13 -16.31 -23.65 -22.41
C ALA A 13 -16.83 -22.34 -23.04
N ARG A 14 -17.64 -21.56 -22.31
CA ARG A 14 -18.01 -20.21 -22.72
C ARG A 14 -16.83 -19.27 -22.49
N ARG A 15 -16.66 -18.33 -23.41
CA ARG A 15 -15.64 -17.29 -23.32
C ARG A 15 -15.84 -16.45 -22.05
N LEU A 16 -14.76 -16.23 -21.32
CA LEU A 16 -14.77 -15.29 -20.21
C LEU A 16 -14.83 -13.88 -20.78
N SER A 17 -15.95 -13.19 -20.64
CA SER A 17 -16.10 -11.76 -21.02
C SER A 17 -15.40 -10.81 -20.03
N VAL A 18 -14.29 -11.27 -19.45
CA VAL A 18 -13.52 -10.59 -18.42
C VAL A 18 -12.10 -10.42 -18.93
N ARG A 19 -11.58 -9.20 -18.87
CA ARG A 19 -10.23 -8.85 -19.31
C ARG A 19 -9.43 -8.20 -18.19
N LYS A 20 -8.12 -8.42 -18.17
CA LYS A 20 -7.19 -7.69 -17.29
C LYS A 20 -7.30 -6.17 -17.51
N ARG A 21 -7.24 -5.41 -16.41
CA ARG A 21 -7.20 -3.94 -16.49
C ARG A 21 -5.85 -3.46 -17.07
N PRO A 22 -5.84 -2.58 -18.08
CA PRO A 22 -4.60 -2.20 -18.79
C PRO A 22 -3.70 -1.24 -18.00
N ASP A 23 -4.22 -0.58 -16.97
CA ASP A 23 -3.51 0.38 -16.11
C ASP A 23 -2.77 -0.27 -14.93
N LEU A 24 -2.88 -1.60 -14.76
CA LEU A 24 -2.15 -2.31 -13.71
C LEU A 24 -0.66 -2.34 -14.02
N SER A 25 0.15 -1.94 -13.04
CA SER A 25 1.60 -2.11 -13.09
C SER A 25 2.03 -3.27 -12.20
N ALA A 26 3.04 -4.02 -12.61
CA ALA A 26 3.53 -5.17 -11.86
C ALA A 26 5.06 -5.14 -11.76
N ARG A 27 5.59 -5.54 -10.60
CA ARG A 27 7.04 -5.69 -10.39
C ARG A 27 7.35 -7.02 -9.73
N LYS A 28 8.38 -7.70 -10.22
CA LYS A 28 8.92 -8.92 -9.62
C LYS A 28 9.74 -8.54 -8.38
N GLN A 29 9.44 -9.16 -7.25
CA GLN A 29 10.12 -8.95 -5.96
C GLN A 29 10.50 -10.30 -5.36
N VAL A 30 11.73 -10.38 -4.84
CA VAL A 30 12.21 -11.56 -4.10
C VAL A 30 12.08 -11.27 -2.62
N TYR A 31 11.32 -12.11 -1.91
CA TYR A 31 11.11 -11.98 -0.47
C TYR A 31 11.33 -13.33 0.20
N LEU A 32 12.26 -13.39 1.15
CA LEU A 32 12.64 -14.62 1.88
C LEU A 32 12.95 -15.81 0.95
N GLY A 33 13.71 -15.56 -0.13
CA GLY A 33 14.11 -16.59 -1.09
C GLY A 33 13.01 -17.09 -2.02
N ARG A 34 11.79 -16.53 -1.94
CA ARG A 34 10.68 -16.82 -2.85
C ARG A 34 10.37 -15.60 -3.71
N THR A 35 10.03 -15.84 -4.96
CA THR A 35 9.74 -14.76 -5.91
C THR A 35 8.26 -14.52 -6.05
N TYR A 36 7.85 -13.26 -6.06
CA TYR A 36 6.47 -12.84 -6.17
C TYR A 36 6.32 -11.69 -7.16
N TRP A 37 5.15 -11.61 -7.76
CA TRP A 37 4.71 -10.46 -8.54
C TRP A 37 3.85 -9.57 -7.67
N VAL A 38 4.29 -8.33 -7.46
CA VAL A 38 3.48 -7.31 -6.79
C VAL A 38 2.79 -6.48 -7.84
N VAL A 39 1.47 -6.60 -7.92
CA VAL A 39 0.59 -5.86 -8.83
C VAL A 39 0.01 -4.66 -8.09
N LYS A 40 0.31 -3.46 -8.60
CA LYS A 40 -0.23 -2.19 -8.11
C LYS A 40 -1.49 -1.83 -8.90
N GLU A 41 -2.58 -1.64 -8.17
CA GLU A 41 -3.84 -1.13 -8.66
C GLU A 41 -3.88 0.40 -8.42
N PRO A 42 -3.77 1.24 -9.46
CA PRO A 42 -3.47 2.67 -9.30
C PRO A 42 -4.63 3.52 -8.76
N ILE A 43 -5.89 3.07 -8.85
CA ILE A 43 -7.06 3.89 -8.48
C ILE A 43 -7.35 3.77 -6.97
N GLY A 44 -7.36 2.54 -6.46
CA GLY A 44 -7.55 2.24 -5.05
C GLY A 44 -6.26 2.09 -4.25
N LEU A 45 -5.10 2.21 -4.90
CA LEU A 45 -3.76 2.11 -4.31
C LEU A 45 -3.54 0.80 -3.56
N ASN A 46 -4.20 -0.26 -4.02
CA ASN A 46 -4.09 -1.57 -3.44
C ASN A 46 -2.91 -2.32 -4.09
N TYR A 47 -2.17 -3.05 -3.27
CA TYR A 47 -1.08 -3.90 -3.71
C TYR A 47 -1.49 -5.35 -3.50
N PHE A 48 -1.39 -6.13 -4.57
CA PHE A 48 -1.69 -7.56 -4.54
C PHE A 48 -0.41 -8.33 -4.83
N ARG A 49 -0.18 -9.38 -4.06
CA ARG A 49 0.97 -10.26 -4.23
C ARG A 49 0.50 -11.56 -4.86
N PHE A 50 1.10 -11.89 -5.99
CA PHE A 50 0.83 -13.10 -6.75
C PHE A 50 2.09 -13.95 -6.82
N GLN A 51 1.90 -15.27 -6.87
CA GLN A 51 2.94 -16.20 -7.31
C GLN A 51 3.14 -16.08 -8.83
N GLU A 52 4.14 -16.77 -9.36
CA GLU A 52 4.47 -16.69 -10.79
C GLU A 52 3.33 -17.21 -11.66
N GLU A 53 2.69 -18.27 -11.20
CA GLU A 53 1.62 -19.00 -11.88
C GLU A 53 0.31 -18.20 -11.86
N GLU A 54 -0.04 -17.64 -10.70
CA GLU A 54 -1.22 -16.77 -10.55
C GLU A 54 -1.10 -15.49 -11.39
N TYR A 55 0.11 -14.92 -11.45
CA TYR A 55 0.37 -13.74 -12.26
C TYR A 55 0.30 -14.06 -13.76
N ALA A 56 0.76 -15.23 -14.19
CA ALA A 56 0.65 -15.69 -15.56
C ALA A 56 -0.82 -15.86 -15.97
N ILE A 57 -1.67 -16.45 -15.10
CA ILE A 57 -3.12 -16.51 -15.32
C ILE A 57 -3.69 -15.09 -15.52
N LEU A 58 -3.35 -14.14 -14.63
CA LEU A 58 -3.82 -12.76 -14.75
C LEU A 58 -3.41 -12.11 -16.08
N GLN A 59 -2.20 -12.40 -16.59
CA GLN A 59 -1.75 -11.90 -17.89
C GLN A 59 -2.49 -12.53 -19.07
N HIS A 60 -2.91 -13.79 -18.95
CA HIS A 60 -3.60 -14.53 -20.00
C HIS A 60 -5.10 -14.19 -20.12
N ILE A 61 -5.69 -13.53 -19.11
CA ILE A 61 -7.09 -13.08 -19.13
C ILE A 61 -7.26 -11.89 -20.08
N ASP A 62 -7.60 -12.20 -21.33
CA ASP A 62 -7.73 -11.27 -22.45
C ASP A 62 -9.18 -10.91 -22.83
N GLY A 63 -10.17 -11.57 -22.22
CA GLY A 63 -11.60 -11.41 -22.52
C GLY A 63 -12.12 -12.30 -23.64
N ARG A 64 -11.30 -13.23 -24.17
CA ARG A 64 -11.69 -14.15 -25.25
C ARG A 64 -11.50 -15.61 -24.87
N THR A 65 -10.57 -15.89 -23.98
CA THR A 65 -10.25 -17.25 -23.52
C THR A 65 -11.34 -17.81 -22.61
N SER A 66 -11.68 -19.09 -22.76
CA SER A 66 -12.61 -19.82 -21.87
C SER A 66 -11.89 -20.37 -20.62
N LEU A 67 -12.63 -20.84 -19.61
CA LEU A 67 -12.01 -21.44 -18.41
C LEU A 67 -11.33 -22.77 -18.74
N ASP A 68 -11.89 -23.54 -19.68
CA ASP A 68 -11.33 -24.82 -20.12
C ASP A 68 -9.99 -24.60 -20.85
N GLU A 69 -9.96 -23.68 -21.81
CA GLU A 69 -8.72 -23.32 -22.53
C GLU A 69 -7.65 -22.75 -21.59
N LEU A 70 -8.06 -21.91 -20.63
CA LEU A 70 -7.14 -21.33 -19.65
C LEU A 70 -6.55 -22.39 -18.72
N LYS A 71 -7.33 -23.41 -18.37
CA LYS A 71 -6.86 -24.56 -17.58
C LYS A 71 -5.88 -25.41 -18.39
N GLU A 72 -6.21 -25.77 -19.63
CA GLU A 72 -5.32 -26.56 -20.51
C GLU A 72 -3.99 -25.83 -20.73
N TRP A 73 -4.04 -24.53 -20.99
CA TRP A 73 -2.85 -23.69 -21.10
C TRP A 73 -2.02 -23.68 -19.81
N PHE A 74 -2.66 -23.53 -18.65
CA PHE A 74 -1.97 -23.50 -17.36
C PHE A 74 -1.24 -24.81 -17.06
N GLU A 75 -1.90 -25.95 -17.29
CA GLU A 75 -1.30 -27.29 -17.08
C GLU A 75 -0.14 -27.57 -18.05
N ALA A 76 -0.16 -26.98 -19.26
CA ALA A 76 0.91 -27.09 -20.23
C ALA A 76 2.13 -26.20 -19.89
N GLU A 77 1.90 -24.98 -19.39
CA GLU A 77 2.96 -24.01 -19.08
C GLU A 77 3.64 -24.30 -17.73
N PHE A 78 2.91 -24.83 -16.73
CA PHE A 78 3.40 -25.03 -15.36
C PHE A 78 3.39 -26.51 -14.88
N PRO A 79 4.03 -27.47 -15.57
CA PRO A 79 4.10 -28.85 -15.08
C PRO A 79 4.99 -28.94 -13.81
N PRO A 80 4.62 -29.74 -12.78
CA PRO A 80 3.50 -30.69 -12.67
C PRO A 80 2.25 -30.11 -11.96
N GLN A 81 2.12 -28.79 -11.86
CA GLN A 81 1.00 -28.16 -11.16
C GLN A 81 -0.30 -28.39 -11.95
N LYS A 82 -1.39 -28.68 -11.24
CA LYS A 82 -2.73 -28.83 -11.80
C LYS A 82 -3.66 -27.87 -11.09
N ILE A 83 -4.62 -27.32 -11.84
CA ILE A 83 -5.64 -26.41 -11.32
C ILE A 83 -7.02 -26.93 -11.66
N THR A 84 -7.93 -26.93 -10.69
CA THR A 84 -9.32 -27.29 -10.94
C THR A 84 -10.08 -26.12 -11.55
N LEU A 85 -11.16 -26.41 -12.28
CA LEU A 85 -12.04 -25.37 -12.82
C LEU A 85 -12.67 -24.51 -11.71
N GLU A 86 -12.95 -25.12 -10.56
CA GLU A 86 -13.52 -24.45 -9.39
C GLU A 86 -12.52 -23.43 -8.81
N GLU A 87 -11.25 -23.81 -8.63
CA GLU A 87 -10.19 -22.90 -8.16
C GLU A 87 -9.99 -21.74 -9.14
N LEU A 88 -9.99 -22.03 -10.44
CA LEU A 88 -9.86 -21.00 -11.48
C LEU A 88 -11.03 -20.01 -11.46
N GLN A 89 -12.27 -20.52 -11.29
CA GLN A 89 -13.45 -19.67 -11.17
C GLN A 89 -13.43 -18.83 -9.88
N GLN A 90 -12.99 -19.40 -8.76
CA GLN A 90 -12.81 -18.67 -7.51
C GLN A 90 -11.74 -17.57 -7.64
N PHE A 91 -10.64 -17.87 -8.33
CA PHE A 91 -9.56 -16.93 -8.60
C PHE A 91 -10.02 -15.76 -9.48
N VAL A 92 -10.69 -16.04 -10.60
CA VAL A 92 -11.28 -15.00 -11.46
C VAL A 92 -12.30 -14.17 -10.69
N GLY A 93 -13.12 -14.80 -9.85
CA GLY A 93 -14.05 -14.10 -8.96
C GLY A 93 -13.34 -13.19 -7.96
N MET A 94 -12.19 -13.60 -7.42
CA MET A 94 -11.36 -12.77 -6.54
C MET A 94 -10.76 -11.59 -7.31
N LEU A 95 -10.21 -11.80 -8.51
CA LEU A 95 -9.69 -10.73 -9.36
C LEU A 95 -10.75 -9.67 -9.68
N HIS A 96 -12.00 -10.10 -9.95
CA HIS A 96 -13.12 -9.20 -10.21
C HIS A 96 -13.50 -8.37 -8.98
N ARG A 97 -13.61 -9.02 -7.80
CA ARG A 97 -13.90 -8.32 -6.53
C ARG A 97 -12.79 -7.34 -6.13
N SER A 98 -11.55 -7.68 -6.46
CA SER A 98 -10.36 -6.85 -6.21
C SER A 98 -10.18 -5.73 -7.24
N GLY A 99 -11.03 -5.67 -8.29
CA GLY A 99 -10.97 -4.62 -9.32
C GLY A 99 -9.78 -4.73 -10.28
N LEU A 100 -9.16 -5.91 -10.36
CA LEU A 100 -8.01 -6.20 -11.23
C LEU A 100 -8.42 -6.60 -12.65
N VAL A 101 -9.68 -7.00 -12.84
CA VAL A 101 -10.24 -7.36 -14.14
C VAL A 101 -11.56 -6.63 -14.37
N ILE A 102 -11.86 -6.30 -15.62
CA ILE A 102 -13.10 -5.64 -16.04
C ILE A 102 -13.93 -6.66 -16.84
N ALA A 103 -15.22 -6.76 -16.53
CA ALA A 103 -16.17 -7.50 -17.35
C ALA A 103 -16.84 -6.57 -18.37
N ASP A 104 -16.89 -6.97 -19.65
CA ASP A 104 -17.52 -6.20 -20.75
C ASP A 104 -19.06 -6.32 -20.75
N VAL A 105 -19.68 -6.18 -19.57
CA VAL A 105 -21.15 -6.20 -19.41
C VAL A 105 -21.63 -4.81 -18.99
N PRO A 106 -22.46 -4.12 -19.82
CA PRO A 106 -23.05 -2.83 -19.48
C PRO A 106 -23.84 -2.90 -18.17
N GLY A 107 -23.73 -1.87 -17.31
CA GLY A 107 -24.58 -1.71 -16.12
C GLY A 107 -23.97 -2.07 -14.75
N GLN A 108 -22.69 -2.44 -14.67
CA GLN A 108 -22.03 -2.78 -13.38
C GLN A 108 -21.68 -1.59 -12.46
N GLY A 109 -21.83 -0.34 -12.93
CA GLY A 109 -21.50 0.85 -12.13
C GLY A 109 -22.31 0.95 -10.83
N THR A 110 -23.57 0.52 -10.84
CA THR A 110 -24.47 0.54 -9.67
C THR A 110 -24.05 -0.50 -8.62
N GLN A 111 -23.66 -1.71 -9.05
CA GLN A 111 -23.16 -2.76 -8.14
C GLN A 111 -21.81 -2.39 -7.52
N LEU A 112 -20.91 -1.75 -8.27
CA LEU A 112 -19.65 -1.23 -7.73
C LEU A 112 -19.88 -0.13 -6.68
N HIS A 113 -20.86 0.76 -6.91
CA HIS A 113 -21.20 1.82 -5.95
C HIS A 113 -21.84 1.29 -4.66
N GLN A 114 -22.72 0.28 -4.76
CA GLN A 114 -23.28 -0.41 -3.58
C GLN A 114 -22.21 -1.14 -2.76
N ARG A 115 -21.23 -1.78 -3.42
CA ARG A 115 -20.11 -2.43 -2.72
C ARG A 115 -19.22 -1.43 -1.98
N LYS A 116 -19.01 -0.24 -2.55
CA LYS A 116 -18.24 0.84 -1.89
C LYS A 116 -18.93 1.31 -0.60
N SER A 117 -20.26 1.42 -0.58
CA SER A 117 -21.00 1.82 0.61
C SER A 117 -20.99 0.74 1.69
N GLU A 118 -21.09 -0.54 1.32
CA GLU A 118 -20.96 -1.67 2.25
C GLU A 118 -19.56 -1.77 2.85
N ARG A 119 -18.51 -1.61 2.04
CA ARG A 119 -17.12 -1.59 2.53
C ARG A 119 -16.90 -0.45 3.52
N ARG A 120 -17.36 0.77 3.20
CA ARG A 120 -17.27 1.92 4.11
C ARG A 120 -17.99 1.68 5.42
N ARG A 121 -19.17 1.05 5.38
CA ARG A 121 -19.94 0.68 6.58
C ARG A 121 -19.19 -0.35 7.43
N ARG A 122 -18.58 -1.38 6.82
CA ARG A 122 -17.75 -2.37 7.54
C ARG A 122 -16.49 -1.76 8.14
N GLU A 123 -15.82 -0.86 7.41
CA GLU A 123 -14.66 -0.11 7.91
C GLU A 123 -15.05 0.78 9.10
N MET A 124 -16.19 1.48 9.05
CA MET A 124 -16.69 2.27 10.17
C MET A 124 -17.06 1.42 11.39
N LEU A 125 -17.70 0.27 11.18
CA LEU A 125 -18.01 -0.67 12.26
C LEU A 125 -16.74 -1.28 12.88
N GLY A 126 -15.74 -1.61 12.06
CA GLY A 126 -14.43 -2.11 12.50
C GLY A 126 -13.59 -1.05 13.22
N ALA A 127 -13.71 0.22 12.82
CA ALA A 127 -13.09 1.33 13.52
C ALA A 127 -13.71 1.54 14.92
N ALA A 128 -15.02 1.34 15.06
CA ALA A 128 -15.70 1.42 16.35
C ALA A 128 -15.36 0.24 17.28
N SER A 129 -15.06 -0.96 16.74
CA SER A 129 -14.66 -2.11 17.57
C SER A 129 -13.22 -2.01 18.10
N ASN A 130 -12.38 -1.16 17.52
CA ASN A 130 -10.98 -0.96 17.92
C ASN A 130 -10.80 0.37 18.68
N ILE A 131 -11.42 0.49 19.86
CA ILE A 131 -11.28 1.65 20.77
C ILE A 131 -9.81 1.95 21.11
N LEU A 132 -8.93 0.95 21.08
CA LEU A 132 -7.49 1.09 21.34
C LEU A 132 -6.66 1.56 20.13
N CYS A 133 -7.25 1.63 18.93
CA CYS A 133 -6.59 2.04 17.69
C CYS A 133 -7.54 2.87 16.82
N ILE A 134 -7.85 4.08 17.27
CA ILE A 134 -8.68 5.01 16.50
C ILE A 134 -7.80 5.70 15.47
N ARG A 135 -8.00 5.37 14.20
CA ARG A 135 -7.29 5.97 13.06
C ARG A 135 -8.11 7.14 12.52
N PHE A 136 -7.62 8.35 12.69
CA PHE A 136 -8.17 9.52 12.01
C PHE A 136 -7.47 9.65 10.65
N LYS A 137 -8.23 9.44 9.56
CA LYS A 137 -7.78 9.74 8.21
C LYS A 137 -7.70 11.27 8.09
N GLY A 138 -6.48 11.82 8.10
CA GLY A 138 -6.26 13.27 8.19
C GLY A 138 -6.43 13.95 6.84
N PHE A 139 -5.43 13.82 5.98
CA PHE A 139 -5.36 14.53 4.70
C PHE A 139 -4.55 13.70 3.70
N ASP A 140 -4.78 13.93 2.40
CA ASP A 140 -3.98 13.35 1.32
C ASP A 140 -2.76 14.24 1.05
N PRO A 141 -1.56 13.89 1.54
CA PRO A 141 -0.40 14.75 1.48
C PRO A 141 0.25 14.72 0.09
N GLU A 142 -0.24 13.89 -0.84
CA GLU A 142 0.44 13.56 -2.09
C GLU A 142 0.71 14.80 -2.96
N ARG A 143 -0.22 15.77 -3.00
CA ARG A 143 -0.04 17.04 -3.72
C ARG A 143 1.10 17.88 -3.16
N LEU A 144 1.19 17.97 -1.83
CA LEU A 144 2.25 18.71 -1.15
C LEU A 144 3.60 18.01 -1.33
N LEU A 145 3.62 16.67 -1.24
CA LEU A 145 4.81 15.87 -1.52
C LEU A 145 5.27 16.00 -2.97
N ASN A 146 4.35 15.99 -3.95
CA ASN A 146 4.65 16.20 -5.37
C ASN A 146 5.34 17.55 -5.60
N TRP A 147 4.89 18.60 -4.91
CA TRP A 147 5.49 19.93 -5.01
C TRP A 147 6.83 20.05 -4.26
N LEU A 148 6.94 19.41 -3.09
CA LEU A 148 8.11 19.52 -2.22
C LEU A 148 9.28 18.63 -2.69
N TYR A 149 8.97 17.44 -3.19
CA TYR A 149 9.95 16.44 -3.64
C TYR A 149 11.04 16.97 -4.59
N PRO A 150 10.73 17.69 -5.69
CA PRO A 150 11.77 18.21 -6.57
C PRO A 150 12.72 19.18 -5.87
N LYS A 151 12.26 19.90 -4.83
CA LYS A 151 13.07 20.86 -4.06
C LYS A 151 13.98 20.20 -3.04
N VAL A 152 13.61 19.02 -2.53
CA VAL A 152 14.36 18.28 -1.50
C VAL A 152 15.07 17.05 -2.06
N ARG A 153 14.99 16.80 -3.38
CA ARG A 153 15.64 15.67 -4.04
C ARG A 153 17.15 15.62 -3.78
N TRP A 154 17.81 16.77 -3.64
CA TRP A 154 19.24 16.86 -3.34
C TRP A 154 19.59 16.25 -1.98
N LEU A 155 18.66 16.20 -1.02
CA LEU A 155 18.87 15.61 0.30
C LEU A 155 19.12 14.09 0.21
N PHE A 156 18.57 13.43 -0.80
CA PHE A 156 18.77 12.00 -1.08
C PHE A 156 20.04 11.70 -1.88
N ALA A 157 20.86 12.71 -2.19
CA ALA A 157 22.13 12.48 -2.87
C ALA A 157 23.11 11.76 -1.91
N PRO A 158 23.91 10.79 -2.41
CA PRO A 158 24.86 10.05 -1.57
C PRO A 158 25.83 10.95 -0.81
N ALA A 159 26.26 12.06 -1.41
CA ALA A 159 27.14 13.05 -0.77
C ALA A 159 26.50 13.68 0.47
N VAL A 160 25.20 14.01 0.40
CA VAL A 160 24.46 14.62 1.52
C VAL A 160 24.21 13.61 2.63
N PHE A 161 23.96 12.35 2.26
CA PHE A 161 23.86 11.25 3.23
C PHE A 161 25.18 11.00 3.97
N VAL A 162 26.32 10.99 3.26
CA VAL A 162 27.63 10.85 3.90
C VAL A 162 27.93 12.06 4.79
N LEU A 163 27.63 13.27 4.33
CA LEU A 163 27.84 14.48 5.11
C LEU A 163 26.96 14.52 6.37
N SER A 164 25.70 14.07 6.29
CA SER A 164 24.83 13.98 7.47
C SER A 164 25.33 12.92 8.45
N LEU A 165 25.83 11.78 7.97
CA LEU A 165 26.45 10.76 8.81
C LEU A 165 27.70 11.29 9.53
N LEU A 166 28.56 12.01 8.82
CA LEU A 166 29.74 12.66 9.42
C LEU A 166 29.33 13.72 10.45
N PHE A 167 28.29 14.50 10.16
CA PHE A 167 27.76 15.48 11.10
C PHE A 167 27.26 14.81 12.39
N VAL A 168 26.46 13.74 12.28
CA VAL A 168 26.00 12.96 13.43
C VAL A 168 27.17 12.36 14.20
N ALA A 169 28.15 11.79 13.51
CA ALA A 169 29.35 11.23 14.15
C ALA A 169 30.15 12.32 14.90
N SER A 170 30.29 13.52 14.31
CA SER A 170 30.97 14.65 14.96
C SER A 170 30.24 15.13 16.22
N ALA A 171 28.91 15.26 16.15
CA ALA A 171 28.09 15.64 17.30
C ALA A 171 28.16 14.59 18.42
N MET A 172 28.11 13.30 18.06
CA MET A 172 28.23 12.21 19.02
C MET A 172 29.63 12.17 19.67
N THR A 173 30.68 12.43 18.89
CA THR A 173 32.05 12.55 19.41
C THR A 173 32.15 13.70 20.40
N LEU A 174 31.56 14.86 20.11
CA LEU A 174 31.53 16.00 21.02
C LEU A 174 30.82 15.67 22.33
N VAL A 175 29.68 14.99 22.27
CA VAL A 175 28.95 14.53 23.48
C VAL A 175 29.78 13.54 24.30
N LEU A 176 30.56 12.66 23.65
CA LEU A 176 31.41 11.69 24.33
C LEU A 176 32.63 12.35 24.99
N VAL A 177 33.27 13.31 24.32
CA VAL A 177 34.43 14.04 24.83
C VAL A 177 34.02 14.96 25.98
N GLU A 178 32.94 15.73 25.79
CA GLU A 178 32.44 16.71 26.77
C GLU A 178 31.28 16.16 27.61
N PHE A 179 31.33 14.87 27.95
CA PHE A 179 30.22 14.19 28.61
C PHE A 179 29.85 14.81 29.97
N ASN A 180 30.84 15.27 30.73
CA ASN A 180 30.61 15.89 32.03
C ASN A 180 29.90 17.25 31.89
N THR A 181 30.33 18.07 30.92
CA THR A 181 29.74 19.36 30.60
C THR A 181 28.31 19.17 30.08
N PHE A 182 28.10 18.21 29.18
CA PHE A 182 26.78 17.85 28.67
C PHE A 182 25.85 17.40 29.79
N ARG A 183 26.31 16.52 30.69
CA ARG A 183 25.52 16.05 31.83
C ARG A 183 25.16 17.17 32.81
N ALA A 184 26.07 18.10 33.06
CA ALA A 184 25.82 19.25 33.92
C ALA A 184 24.82 20.25 33.31
N ALA A 185 24.79 20.35 31.98
CA ALA A 185 23.87 21.22 31.25
C ALA A 185 22.45 20.62 31.11
N LEU A 186 22.25 19.32 31.37
CA LEU A 186 20.94 18.70 31.30
C LEU A 186 20.06 19.19 32.47
N PRO A 187 18.91 19.84 32.20
CA PRO A 187 17.94 20.18 33.23
C PRO A 187 17.45 18.91 33.92
N SER A 188 17.04 19.03 35.19
CA SER A 188 16.37 17.93 35.87
C SER A 188 15.06 17.58 35.13
N PHE A 189 14.71 16.29 35.09
CA PHE A 189 13.50 15.79 34.41
C PHE A 189 12.22 16.55 34.82
N TYR A 190 12.17 17.04 36.06
CA TYR A 190 11.03 17.78 36.59
C TYR A 190 10.82 19.15 35.92
N THR A 191 11.90 19.83 35.50
CA THR A 191 11.81 21.13 34.82
C THR A 191 11.21 21.01 33.42
N PHE A 192 11.40 19.86 32.75
CA PHE A 192 10.82 19.61 31.43
C PHE A 192 9.28 19.52 31.45
N PHE A 193 8.69 19.01 32.53
CA PHE A 193 7.24 18.84 32.68
C PHE A 193 6.55 19.97 33.46
N SER A 194 7.26 21.06 33.77
CA SER A 194 6.62 22.28 34.27
C SER A 194 5.55 22.76 33.30
N TRP A 195 4.39 23.23 33.79
CA TRP A 195 3.22 23.58 32.96
C TRP A 195 3.55 24.50 31.78
N HIS A 196 4.46 25.47 31.98
CA HIS A 196 4.92 26.37 30.90
C HIS A 196 5.77 25.64 29.84
N ASN A 197 6.70 24.79 30.27
CA ASN A 197 7.60 24.03 29.39
C ASN A 197 6.87 22.87 28.71
N ALA A 198 5.86 22.30 29.34
CA ALA A 198 5.05 21.21 28.81
C ALA A 198 4.34 21.60 27.52
N ILE A 199 3.86 22.85 27.41
CA ILE A 199 3.25 23.38 26.18
C ILE A 199 4.29 23.45 25.06
N TRP A 200 5.45 24.06 25.32
CA TRP A 200 6.53 24.16 24.33
C TRP A 200 7.06 22.79 23.90
N LEU A 201 7.20 21.87 24.85
CA LEU A 201 7.62 20.49 24.60
C LEU A 201 6.60 19.74 23.75
N SER A 202 5.30 19.91 24.03
CA SER A 202 4.22 19.29 23.23
C SER A 202 4.20 19.83 21.81
N VAL A 203 4.34 21.15 21.64
CA VAL A 203 4.42 21.79 20.30
C VAL A 203 5.64 21.30 19.53
N THR A 204 6.80 21.25 20.19
CA THR A 204 8.06 20.82 19.56
C THR A 204 8.01 19.35 19.15
N LEU A 205 7.51 18.47 20.02
CA LEU A 205 7.33 17.05 19.70
C LEU A 205 6.31 16.85 18.57
N GLY A 206 5.18 17.55 18.63
CA GLY A 206 4.17 17.52 17.56
C GLY A 206 4.76 17.94 16.22
N LEU A 207 5.45 19.08 16.17
CA LEU A 207 6.08 19.57 14.95
C LEU A 207 7.16 18.61 14.44
N THR A 208 8.01 18.08 15.33
CA THR A 208 9.05 17.11 14.97
C THR A 208 8.45 15.85 14.37
N LYS A 209 7.35 15.35 14.95
CA LYS A 209 6.62 14.20 14.43
C LYS A 209 5.99 14.50 13.07
N VAL A 210 5.40 15.68 12.88
CA VAL A 210 4.88 16.10 11.57
C VAL A 210 6.01 16.06 10.52
N VAL A 211 7.15 16.69 10.82
CA VAL A 211 8.32 16.69 9.93
C VAL A 211 8.83 15.27 9.67
N HIS A 212 8.80 14.38 10.67
CA HIS A 212 9.19 12.99 10.56
C HIS A 212 8.29 12.20 9.60
N GLU A 213 6.97 12.33 9.73
CA GLU A 213 6.02 11.70 8.78
C GLU A 213 6.20 12.24 7.36
N PHE A 214 6.43 13.55 7.21
CA PHE A 214 6.78 14.12 5.91
C PHE A 214 8.09 13.53 5.35
N GLY A 215 9.07 13.26 6.21
CA GLY A 215 10.30 12.56 5.87
C GLY A 215 10.04 11.13 5.37
N HIS A 216 9.17 10.37 6.05
CA HIS A 216 8.73 9.05 5.59
C HIS A 216 8.04 9.12 4.22
N GLY A 217 7.10 10.05 4.05
CA GLY A 217 6.41 10.24 2.79
C GLY A 217 7.34 10.63 1.63
N LEU A 218 8.29 11.55 1.86
CA LEU A 218 9.30 11.95 0.86
C LEU A 218 10.23 10.80 0.50
N THR A 219 10.63 9.99 1.49
CA THR A 219 11.46 8.80 1.27
C THR A 219 10.72 7.76 0.45
N CYS A 220 9.46 7.46 0.80
CA CYS A 220 8.59 6.56 0.05
C CYS A 220 8.47 7.01 -1.41
N LYS A 221 8.28 8.31 -1.64
CA LYS A 221 8.23 8.91 -2.98
C LYS A 221 9.54 8.79 -3.75
N HIS A 222 10.68 8.96 -3.09
CA HIS A 222 11.99 8.77 -3.72
C HIS A 222 12.16 7.36 -4.27
N PHE A 223 11.67 6.34 -3.55
CA PHE A 223 11.71 4.94 -3.97
C PHE A 223 10.54 4.53 -4.89
N GLY A 224 9.71 5.48 -5.33
CA GLY A 224 8.61 5.25 -6.28
C GLY A 224 7.29 4.76 -5.67
N GLY A 225 7.14 4.87 -4.34
CA GLY A 225 5.86 4.69 -3.66
C GLY A 225 5.03 5.98 -3.61
N GLU A 226 3.74 5.84 -3.30
CA GLU A 226 2.83 6.98 -3.15
C GLU A 226 2.13 6.88 -1.78
N CYS A 227 2.29 7.90 -0.93
CA CYS A 227 1.59 8.00 0.35
C CYS A 227 0.38 8.94 0.17
N HIS A 228 -0.81 8.36 0.26
CA HIS A 228 -2.09 9.07 0.07
C HIS A 228 -2.90 9.20 1.37
N GLU A 229 -2.40 8.63 2.48
CA GLU A 229 -3.00 8.79 3.79
C GLU A 229 -1.92 9.25 4.78
N MET A 230 -2.06 10.47 5.28
CA MET A 230 -1.37 10.94 6.49
C MET A 230 -2.41 11.29 7.55
N GLY A 231 -2.19 10.86 8.79
CA GLY A 231 -3.17 11.06 9.84
C GLY A 231 -2.63 10.93 11.24
N VAL A 232 -3.55 11.06 12.20
CA VAL A 232 -3.30 10.82 13.63
C VAL A 232 -3.96 9.49 13.98
N MET A 233 -3.19 8.58 14.55
CA MET A 233 -3.65 7.35 15.16
C MET A 233 -3.51 7.47 16.66
N VAL A 234 -4.59 7.25 17.40
CA VAL A 234 -4.52 7.13 18.86
C VAL A 234 -4.30 5.67 19.19
N LEU A 235 -3.07 5.32 19.59
CA LEU A 235 -2.70 3.97 20.01
C LEU A 235 -2.59 3.97 21.53
N VAL A 236 -3.49 3.26 22.22
CA VAL A 236 -3.53 3.19 23.70
C VAL A 236 -3.51 4.60 24.32
N LEU A 237 -4.46 5.44 23.89
CA LEU A 237 -4.61 6.85 24.32
C LEU A 237 -3.42 7.78 24.01
N THR A 238 -2.39 7.28 23.33
CA THR A 238 -1.24 8.10 22.91
C THR A 238 -1.39 8.50 21.44
N PRO A 239 -1.40 9.80 21.11
CA PRO A 239 -1.46 10.24 19.73
C PRO A 239 -0.13 9.96 19.03
N CYS A 240 -0.18 9.16 17.97
CA CYS A 240 0.91 8.89 17.05
C CYS A 240 0.52 9.38 15.66
N LEU A 241 1.43 10.02 14.94
CA LEU A 241 1.20 10.30 13.52
C LEU A 241 1.55 9.06 12.70
N TYR A 242 0.93 8.92 11.51
CA TYR A 242 1.25 7.87 10.57
C TYR A 242 1.21 8.36 9.11
N CYS A 243 2.10 7.77 8.32
CA CYS A 243 2.12 7.54 6.87
C CYS A 243 2.55 6.07 6.71
#